data_AF-A0A1B6K2I1-F1
#
_entry.id   AF-A0A1B6K2I1-F1
#
_cell.length_a   1.000
_cell.length_b   1.000
_cell.length_c   1.000
_cell.angle_alpha   90.00
_cell.angle_beta   90.00
_cell.angle_gamma   90.00
#
_symmetry.space_group_name_H-M   'P 1'
#
loop_
_entity.id
_entity.type
_entity.pdbx_description
1 polymer ?
#
loop_
_entity_poly.entity_id
_entity_poly.type
_entity_poly.pdbx_seq_one_letter_code
_entity_poly.pdbx_strand_id
1 'polypeptide(L)'
;PAIVYRDKMKVWPYAMVSLLVYWSAGSLALDLNWRVSLSLKRFEQVRDAFLNIIGRTTSDPGLFNRAGRLQKLQPTISESTPFPCRTEGFRSTTRPVSVHRLRPGDIDVVGALGDSLT
;
A
#
# COMPACT_ATOMS: atom_id res chain seq x y z
N PRO A 1 -40.71 -63.83 5.88
CA PRO A 1 -39.93 -62.97 6.80
C PRO A 1 -38.42 -63.05 6.51
N ALA A 2 -37.88 -62.07 5.79
CA ALA A 2 -36.44 -61.77 5.76
C ALA A 2 -36.28 -60.36 5.19
N ILE A 3 -36.19 -59.36 6.07
CA ILE A 3 -35.95 -57.98 5.66
C ILE A 3 -34.44 -57.84 5.41
N VAL A 4 -34.08 -57.56 4.17
CA VAL A 4 -32.72 -57.20 3.74
C VAL A 4 -32.41 -55.82 4.31
N TYR A 5 -31.63 -55.76 5.38
CA TYR A 5 -30.97 -54.53 5.84
C TYR A 5 -29.50 -54.62 5.45
N ARG A 6 -29.12 -54.02 4.31
CA ARG A 6 -27.71 -53.85 3.93
C ARG A 6 -27.42 -52.38 3.62
N ASP A 7 -26.35 -51.91 4.25
CA ASP A 7 -25.55 -50.72 3.98
C ASP A 7 -26.13 -49.33 4.30
N LYS A 8 -25.97 -48.93 5.56
CA LYS A 8 -25.90 -47.51 5.97
C LYS A 8 -24.82 -47.31 7.04
N MET A 9 -23.56 -47.70 6.82
CA MET A 9 -22.52 -47.42 7.83
C MET A 9 -21.06 -47.41 7.32
N LYS A 10 -20.81 -46.90 6.11
CA LYS A 10 -19.44 -46.75 5.58
C LYS A 10 -19.07 -45.34 5.10
N VAL A 11 -19.86 -44.32 5.44
CA VAL A 11 -19.59 -42.92 5.03
C VAL A 11 -19.04 -42.06 6.18
N TRP A 12 -19.29 -42.47 7.42
CA TRP A 12 -18.87 -41.76 8.62
C TRP A 12 -17.35 -41.58 8.81
N PRO A 13 -16.49 -42.56 8.52
CA PRO A 13 -15.05 -42.36 8.73
C PRO A 13 -14.49 -41.31 7.76
N TYR A 14 -14.98 -41.25 6.51
CA TYR A 14 -14.56 -40.24 5.53
C TYR A 14 -15.05 -38.84 5.89
N ALA A 15 -16.28 -38.71 6.40
CA ALA A 15 -16.80 -37.43 6.86
C ALA A 15 -16.01 -36.89 8.07
N MET A 16 -15.62 -37.77 8.99
CA MET A 16 -14.82 -37.38 10.17
C MET A 16 -13.40 -36.99 9.81
N VAL A 17 -12.74 -37.74 8.92
CA VAL A 17 -11.40 -37.38 8.44
C VAL A 17 -11.45 -36.07 7.64
N SER A 18 -12.48 -35.86 6.81
CA SER A 18 -12.66 -34.61 6.08
C SER A 18 -12.89 -33.42 7.02
N LEU A 19 -13.71 -33.57 8.06
CA LEU A 19 -13.92 -32.52 9.07
C LEU A 19 -12.65 -32.21 9.88
N LEU A 20 -11.84 -33.21 10.22
CA LEU A 20 -10.55 -33.02 10.89
C LEU A 20 -9.54 -32.30 9.98
N VAL A 21 -9.50 -32.64 8.69
CA VAL A 21 -8.67 -31.96 7.70
C VAL A 21 -9.13 -30.52 7.47
N TYR A 22 -10.45 -30.26 7.41
CA TYR A 22 -10.99 -28.89 7.32
C TYR A 22 -10.72 -28.07 8.59
N TRP A 23 -10.81 -28.67 9.78
CA TRP A 23 -10.55 -27.98 11.04
C TRP A 23 -9.06 -27.67 11.25
N SER A 24 -8.18 -28.58 10.83
CA SER A 24 -6.72 -28.34 10.82
C SER A 24 -6.31 -27.32 9.76
N ALA A 25 -6.91 -27.35 8.56
CA ALA A 25 -6.67 -26.35 7.52
C ALA A 25 -7.19 -24.95 7.90
N GLY A 26 -8.36 -24.86 8.55
CA GLY A 26 -8.91 -23.62 9.10
C GLY A 26 -8.07 -23.06 10.25
N SER A 27 -7.51 -23.92 11.09
CA SER A 27 -6.56 -23.53 12.15
C SER A 27 -5.26 -22.97 11.58
N LEU A 28 -4.72 -23.58 10.52
CA LEU A 28 -3.55 -23.05 9.78
C LEU A 28 -3.82 -21.69 9.14
N ALA A 29 -5.02 -21.45 8.58
CA ALA A 29 -5.39 -20.16 8.00
C ALA A 29 -5.54 -19.04 9.07
N LEU A 30 -6.09 -19.38 10.24
CA LEU A 30 -6.15 -18.48 11.41
C LEU A 30 -4.76 -18.20 11.99
N ASP A 31 -3.87 -19.20 12.01
CA ASP A 31 -2.48 -19.05 12.42
C ASP A 31 -1.67 -18.18 11.45
N LEU A 32 -1.86 -18.31 10.14
CA LEU A 32 -1.23 -17.44 9.14
C LEU A 32 -1.71 -15.99 9.30
N ASN A 33 -3.00 -15.75 9.50
CA ASN A 33 -3.53 -14.40 9.69
C ASN A 33 -3.04 -13.75 11.00
N TRP A 34 -2.97 -14.52 12.10
CA TRP A 34 -2.41 -14.05 13.36
C TRP A 34 -0.91 -13.78 13.27
N ARG A 35 -0.14 -14.69 12.64
CA ARG A 35 1.31 -14.51 12.42
C ARG A 35 1.61 -13.33 11.50
N VAL A 36 0.80 -13.11 10.46
CA VAL A 36 0.89 -11.94 9.58
C VAL A 36 0.51 -10.67 10.36
N SER A 37 -0.56 -10.66 11.14
CA SER A 37 -0.95 -9.54 12.01
C SER A 37 0.11 -9.21 13.06
N LEU A 38 0.72 -10.22 13.70
CA LEU A 38 1.84 -10.02 14.63
C LEU A 38 3.08 -9.47 13.91
N SER A 39 3.38 -10.00 12.72
CA SER A 39 4.49 -9.54 11.89
C SER A 39 4.29 -8.08 11.47
N LEU A 40 3.07 -7.69 11.10
CA LEU A 40 2.74 -6.32 10.74
C LEU A 40 2.84 -5.37 11.93
N LYS A 41 2.28 -5.72 13.10
CA LYS A 41 2.42 -4.88 14.31
C LYS A 41 3.87 -4.73 14.74
N ARG A 42 4.67 -5.79 14.63
CA ARG A 42 6.11 -5.75 14.95
C ARG A 42 6.87 -4.93 13.91
N PHE A 43 6.48 -5.00 12.64
CA PHE A 43 7.02 -4.16 11.58
C PHE A 43 6.67 -2.68 11.79
N GLU A 44 5.44 -2.35 12.16
CA GLU A 44 5.02 -0.98 12.49
C GLU A 44 5.81 -0.42 13.68
N GLN A 45 5.99 -1.22 14.74
CA GLN A 45 6.81 -0.84 15.89
C GLN A 45 8.27 -0.60 15.51
N VAL A 46 8.86 -1.50 14.71
CA VAL A 46 10.25 -1.37 14.25
C VAL A 46 10.40 -0.17 13.31
N ARG A 47 9.46 0.04 12.39
CA ARG A 47 9.40 1.20 11.50
C ARG A 47 9.33 2.48 12.30
N ASP A 48 8.45 2.55 13.30
CA ASP A 48 8.28 3.76 14.12
C ASP A 48 9.50 4.04 14.98
N ALA A 49 10.14 3.00 15.54
CA ALA A 49 11.41 3.14 16.23
C ALA A 49 12.53 3.66 15.31
N PHE A 50 12.65 3.09 14.11
CA PHE A 50 13.60 3.51 13.08
C PHE A 50 13.35 4.97 12.65
N LEU A 51 12.09 5.33 12.39
CA LEU A 51 11.70 6.69 12.01
C LEU A 51 11.92 7.70 13.15
N ASN A 52 11.78 7.30 14.41
CA ASN A 52 12.11 8.16 15.56
C ASN A 52 13.63 8.38 15.71
N ILE A 53 14.46 7.43 15.28
CA ILE A 53 15.93 7.53 15.34
C ILE A 53 16.48 8.40 14.20
N ILE A 54 16.04 8.14 12.96
CA ILE A 54 16.53 8.86 11.76
C ILE A 54 15.85 10.21 11.59
N GLY A 55 14.66 10.37 12.17
CA GLY A 55 13.83 11.55 12.08
C GLY A 55 12.74 11.37 11.04
N ARG A 56 11.48 11.57 11.45
CA ARG A 56 10.36 11.67 10.52
C ARG A 56 10.50 12.98 9.75
N THR A 57 10.45 12.92 8.42
CA THR A 57 10.19 14.10 7.57
C THR A 57 8.74 14.50 7.73
N THR A 58 8.38 14.93 8.92
CA THR A 58 7.06 15.42 9.29
C THR A 58 7.15 16.93 9.53
N SER A 59 6.00 17.59 9.52
CA SER A 59 5.76 19.03 9.66
C SER A 59 6.17 19.60 11.03
N ASP A 60 7.33 19.21 11.55
CA ASP A 60 7.97 19.80 12.71
C ASP A 60 8.52 21.19 12.31
N PRO A 61 8.01 22.28 12.91
CA PRO A 61 8.49 23.63 12.61
C PRO A 61 9.97 23.83 12.92
N GLY A 62 10.53 23.10 13.89
CA GLY A 62 11.95 23.15 14.23
C GLY A 62 12.84 22.60 13.13
N LEU A 63 12.47 21.43 12.58
CA LEU A 63 13.18 20.82 11.44
C LEU A 63 13.03 21.67 10.17
N PHE A 64 11.84 22.24 9.93
CA PHE A 64 11.61 23.13 8.80
C PHE A 64 12.48 24.39 8.87
N ASN A 65 12.53 25.06 10.03
CA ASN A 65 13.40 26.21 10.26
C ASN A 65 14.88 25.85 10.11
N ARG A 66 15.31 24.68 10.59
CA ARG A 66 16.68 24.19 10.40
C ARG A 66 16.99 23.96 8.91
N ALA A 67 16.10 23.33 8.16
CA ALA A 67 16.25 23.14 6.72
C ALA A 67 16.29 24.49 5.97
N GLY A 68 15.49 25.47 6.40
CA GLY A 68 15.51 26.84 5.88
C GLY A 68 16.86 27.51 6.10
N ARG A 69 17.42 27.42 7.32
CA ARG A 69 18.78 27.92 7.62
C ARG A 69 19.87 27.25 6.79
N LEU A 70 19.70 25.97 6.48
CA LEU A 70 20.62 25.19 5.66
C LEU A 70 20.38 25.34 4.14
N GLN A 71 19.45 26.21 3.72
CA GLN A 71 19.06 26.39 2.32
C GLN A 71 18.67 25.08 1.62
N LYS A 72 18.01 24.17 2.36
CA LYS A 72 17.52 22.88 1.85
C LYS A 72 16.04 22.91 1.48
N LEU A 73 15.36 24.04 1.67
CA LEU A 73 13.98 24.22 1.27
C LEU A 73 13.89 24.65 -0.19
N GLN A 74 12.84 24.20 -0.88
CA GLN A 74 12.49 24.75 -2.17
C GLN A 74 12.12 26.24 -2.02
N PRO A 75 12.58 27.12 -2.92
CA PRO A 75 12.16 28.51 -2.89
C PRO A 75 10.66 28.61 -3.19
N THR A 76 9.94 29.42 -2.42
CA THR A 76 8.54 29.72 -2.71
C THR A 76 8.46 30.54 -4.01
N ILE A 77 7.80 29.98 -5.02
CA ILE A 77 7.52 30.68 -6.27
C ILE A 77 6.20 31.43 -6.12
N SER A 78 6.19 32.72 -6.46
CA SER A 78 4.98 33.56 -6.47
C SER A 78 3.95 33.01 -7.48
N GLU A 79 2.66 33.12 -7.17
CA GLU A 79 1.57 32.77 -8.09
C GLU A 79 1.59 33.63 -9.37
N SER A 80 2.17 34.83 -9.31
CA SER A 80 2.33 35.71 -10.46
C SER A 80 3.48 35.33 -11.40
N THR A 81 4.35 34.41 -10.99
CA THR A 81 5.47 33.96 -11.82
C THR A 81 4.93 33.02 -12.91
N PRO A 82 5.01 33.38 -14.20
CA PRO A 82 4.55 32.51 -15.26
C PRO A 82 5.44 31.27 -15.39
N PHE A 83 4.86 30.17 -15.86
CA PHE A 83 5.63 28.97 -16.18
C PHE A 83 6.72 29.31 -17.22
N PRO A 84 7.96 28.81 -17.09
CA PRO A 84 9.09 29.21 -17.93
C PRO A 84 8.93 28.81 -19.41
N CYS A 85 7.99 27.91 -19.71
CA CYS A 85 7.71 27.41 -21.05
C CYS A 85 6.32 27.87 -21.51
N ARG A 86 6.13 28.03 -22.83
CA ARG A 86 4.79 28.26 -23.40
C ARG A 86 3.90 27.05 -23.13
N THR A 87 2.71 27.28 -22.59
CA THR A 87 1.73 26.24 -22.26
C THR A 87 0.55 26.18 -23.23
N GLU A 88 0.49 27.10 -24.19
CA GLU A 88 -0.58 27.19 -25.19
C GLU A 88 -0.55 26.00 -26.17
N GLY A 89 -1.72 25.41 -26.45
CA GLY A 89 -1.88 24.34 -27.45
C GLY A 89 -1.43 22.94 -27.01
N PHE A 90 -0.81 22.79 -25.84
CA PHE A 90 -0.34 21.48 -25.34
C PHE A 90 -1.42 20.67 -24.60
N ARG A 91 -2.45 21.32 -24.07
CA ARG A 91 -3.56 20.70 -23.33
C ARG A 91 -4.64 20.19 -24.29
N SER A 92 -5.22 19.03 -24.00
CA SER A 92 -6.34 18.47 -24.75
C SER A 92 -7.62 19.28 -24.49
N THR A 93 -8.51 19.35 -25.48
CA THR A 93 -9.82 20.04 -25.35
C THR A 93 -10.71 19.41 -24.27
N THR A 94 -10.55 18.11 -24.03
CA THR A 94 -11.28 17.34 -23.01
C THR A 94 -10.31 16.50 -22.21
N ARG A 95 -10.57 16.32 -20.91
CA ARG A 95 -9.75 15.47 -20.03
C ARG A 95 -9.73 14.03 -20.57
N PRO A 96 -8.55 13.45 -20.86
CA PRO A 96 -8.45 12.12 -21.41
C PRO A 96 -8.82 11.06 -20.36
N VAL A 97 -9.47 9.98 -20.81
CA VAL A 97 -9.88 8.84 -19.97
C VAL A 97 -8.92 7.65 -20.06
N SER A 98 -7.90 7.72 -20.94
CA SER A 98 -6.93 6.66 -21.18
C SER A 98 -5.54 7.24 -21.38
N VAL A 99 -4.53 6.53 -20.88
CA VAL A 99 -3.11 6.90 -20.97
C VAL A 99 -2.62 7.05 -22.42
N HIS A 100 -3.18 6.29 -23.36
CA HIS A 100 -2.81 6.36 -24.79
C HIS A 100 -3.24 7.67 -25.47
N ARG A 101 -4.15 8.42 -24.85
CA ARG A 101 -4.64 9.73 -25.33
C ARG A 101 -4.11 10.89 -24.50
N LEU A 102 -3.34 10.61 -23.45
CA LEU A 102 -2.81 11.62 -22.54
C LEU A 102 -1.73 12.43 -23.25
N ARG A 103 -1.86 13.77 -23.23
CA ARG A 103 -0.83 14.68 -23.72
C ARG A 103 -0.05 15.26 -22.55
N PRO A 104 1.21 15.71 -22.75
CA PRO A 104 1.99 16.35 -21.69
C PRO A 104 1.30 17.53 -21.02
N GLY A 105 0.52 18.33 -21.77
CA GLY A 105 -0.21 19.47 -21.22
C GLY A 105 -1.45 19.10 -20.40
N ASP A 106 -1.86 17.83 -20.36
CA ASP A 106 -2.97 17.35 -19.51
C ASP A 106 -2.52 17.01 -18.09
N ILE A 107 -1.21 17.04 -17.81
CA ILE A 107 -0.60 16.71 -16.53
C ILE A 107 -0.49 17.98 -15.69
N ASP A 108 -1.26 18.07 -14.60
CA ASP A 108 -1.25 19.24 -13.71
C ASP A 108 -0.15 19.16 -12.62
N VAL A 109 0.18 17.97 -12.12
CA VAL A 109 1.15 17.75 -11.03
C VAL A 109 1.98 16.50 -11.30
N VAL A 110 3.29 16.59 -11.04
CA VAL A 110 4.22 15.45 -11.07
C VAL A 110 4.90 15.36 -9.70
N GLY A 111 4.83 14.18 -9.08
CA GLY A 111 5.54 13.88 -7.85
C GLY A 111 6.63 12.83 -8.11
N ALA A 112 7.78 13.00 -7.48
CA ALA A 112 8.87 12.02 -7.51
C ALA A 112 9.32 11.71 -6.09
N LEU A 113 9.65 10.44 -5.85
CA LEU A 113 10.31 9.96 -4.64
C LEU A 113 11.64 9.37 -5.11
N GLY A 114 12.74 9.86 -4.57
CA GLY A 114 14.08 9.39 -4.90
C GLY A 114 14.91 9.20 -3.64
N ASP A 115 15.79 8.20 -3.66
CA ASP A 115 16.90 8.05 -2.74
C ASP A 115 18.17 8.64 -3.35
N SER A 116 19.12 9.03 -2.52
CA SER A 116 20.29 9.83 -2.93
C SER A 116 21.39 9.02 -3.62
N LEU A 117 21.07 7.94 -4.33
CA LEU A 117 22.05 7.03 -4.92
C LEU A 117 22.34 7.39 -6.39
N THR A 118 23.15 8.44 -6.56
CA THR A 118 24.20 8.63 -7.60
C THR A 118 25.01 9.87 -7.27
#